data_AF-A0A534PE67-F1
#
_entry.id   AF-A0A534PE67-F1
#
_cell.length_a   1.000
_cell.length_b   1.000
_cell.length_c   1.000
_cell.angle_alpha   90.00
_cell.angle_beta   90.00
_cell.angle_gamma   90.00
#
_symmetry.space_group_name_H-M   'P 1'
#
loop_
_entity.id
_entity.type
_entity.pdbx_description
1 polymer ?
#
loop_
_entity_poly.entity_id
_entity_poly.type
_entity_poly.pdbx_seq_one_letter_code
_entity_poly.pdbx_strand_id
1 'polypeptide(L)' 'MGLRLRVQPIPTLAMRGLSLFVPILRELGEMGYQWSEPFVTDDTAFRASFATRATSLDDGAGAMVAWAREHYAASLQA' A
#
# COMPACT_ATOMS: atom_id res chain seq x y z
N MET A 1 14.31 -1.15 -11.38
CA MET A 1 13.29 -1.46 -12.40
C MET A 1 12.34 -0.27 -12.46
N GLY A 2 12.66 0.72 -13.29
CA GLY A 2 11.76 1.83 -13.62
C GLY A 2 10.68 1.37 -14.59
N LEU A 3 9.90 0.36 -14.18
CA LEU A 3 8.79 -0.13 -14.98
C LEU A 3 7.75 0.99 -15.05
N ARG A 4 7.37 1.37 -16.27
CA ARG A 4 6.27 2.29 -16.48
C ARG A 4 4.97 1.55 -16.23
N LEU A 5 4.52 1.55 -14.98
CA LEU A 5 3.23 1.00 -14.61
C LEU A 5 2.13 1.96 -15.06
N ARG A 6 1.18 1.47 -15.85
CA ARG A 6 -0.02 2.23 -16.17
C ARG A 6 -0.99 2.11 -15.00
N VAL A 7 -1.09 3.18 -14.20
CA VAL A 7 -2.01 3.27 -13.07
C VAL A 7 -3.24 4.07 -13.50
N GLN A 8 -4.43 3.56 -13.24
CA GLN A 8 -5.69 4.28 -13.48
C GLN A 8 -6.63 4.12 -12.27
N PRO A 9 -7.28 5.20 -11.82
CA PRO A 9 -8.25 5.12 -10.73
C PRO A 9 -9.55 4.45 -11.21
N ILE A 10 -10.19 3.71 -10.31
CA ILE A 10 -11.54 3.16 -10.54
C ILE A 10 -12.54 4.12 -9.92
N PRO A 11 -13.53 4.65 -10.66
CA PRO A 11 -14.57 5.49 -10.10
C PRO A 11 -15.39 4.75 -9.04
N THR A 12 -15.77 5.43 -7.95
CA THR A 12 -16.54 4.84 -6.84
C THR A 12 -17.85 4.19 -7.29
N LEU A 13 -18.53 4.78 -8.30
CA LEU A 13 -19.75 4.21 -8.84
C LEU A 13 -19.52 2.85 -9.53
N ALA A 14 -18.43 2.74 -10.29
CA ALA A 14 -18.04 1.49 -10.93
C ALA A 14 -17.67 0.43 -9.87
N MET A 15 -16.96 0.83 -8.81
CA MET A 15 -16.65 -0.06 -7.69
C MET A 15 -17.92 -0.60 -7.04
N ARG A 16 -18.88 0.28 -6.70
CA ARG A 16 -20.18 -0.10 -6.12
C ARG A 16 -20.97 -1.07 -6.99
N GLY A 17 -20.98 -0.85 -8.32
CA GLY A 17 -21.62 -1.77 -9.25
C GLY A 17 -20.97 -3.16 -9.24
N LEU A 18 -19.64 -3.21 -9.20
CA LEU A 18 -18.88 -4.47 -9.20
C LEU A 18 -19.05 -5.23 -7.87
N SER A 19 -19.21 -4.52 -6.75
CA SER A 19 -19.50 -5.10 -5.43
C SER A 19 -20.80 -5.91 -5.36
N LEU A 20 -21.75 -5.70 -6.29
CA LEU A 20 -22.99 -6.51 -6.35
C LEU A 20 -22.74 -7.95 -6.80
N PHE A 21 -21.66 -8.19 -7.54
CA PHE A 21 -21.35 -9.50 -8.12
C PHE A 21 -20.11 -10.14 -7.51
N VAL A 22 -19.22 -9.34 -6.92
CA VAL A 22 -17.93 -9.79 -6.38
C VAL A 22 -17.88 -9.46 -4.88
N PRO A 23 -18.12 -10.44 -3.98
CA PRO A 23 -18.25 -10.21 -2.55
C PRO A 23 -17.05 -9.47 -1.92
N ILE A 24 -15.82 -9.79 -2.35
CA ILE A 24 -14.62 -9.13 -1.81
C ILE A 24 -14.57 -7.63 -2.12
N LEU A 25 -15.18 -7.18 -3.22
CA LEU A 25 -15.23 -5.75 -3.54
C LEU A 25 -16.24 -4.99 -2.69
N ARG A 26 -17.20 -5.67 -2.07
CA ARG A 26 -18.11 -5.04 -1.11
C ARG A 26 -17.36 -4.63 0.15
N GLU A 27 -16.51 -5.52 0.66
CA GLU A 27 -15.66 -5.26 1.83
C GLU A 27 -14.67 -4.10 1.55
N LEU A 28 -14.06 -4.08 0.35
CA LEU A 28 -13.18 -2.97 -0.05
C LEU A 28 -13.93 -1.63 -0.16
N GLY A 29 -15.21 -1.65 -0.54
CA GLY A 29 -16.05 -0.46 -0.57
C GLY A 29 -16.22 0.18 0.82
N GLU A 30 -16.32 -0.64 1.88
CA GLU A 30 -16.39 -0.17 3.26
C GLU A 30 -15.07 0.47 3.71
N MET A 31 -13.94 -0.02 3.19
CA MET A 31 -12.62 0.56 3.44
C MET A 31 -12.31 1.80 2.58
N GLY A 32 -13.23 2.24 1.72
CA GLY A 32 -13.01 3.35 0.79
C GLY A 32 -12.55 4.66 1.44
N TYR A 33 -12.87 4.88 2.73
CA TYR A 33 -12.42 6.05 3.50
C TYR A 33 -10.89 6.19 3.53
N GLN A 34 -10.16 5.07 3.44
CA GLN A 34 -8.70 5.05 3.40
C GLN A 34 -8.12 5.83 2.20
N TRP A 35 -8.88 6.00 1.13
CA TRP A 35 -8.44 6.74 -0.05
C TRP A 35 -8.93 8.19 -0.07
N SER A 36 -9.90 8.55 0.78
CA SER A 36 -10.44 9.92 0.86
C SER A 36 -9.85 10.71 2.02
N GLU A 37 -9.34 10.05 3.05
CA GLU A 37 -8.82 10.70 4.26
C GLU A 37 -7.29 10.51 4.41
N PRO A 38 -6.59 11.48 5.02
CA PRO A 38 -5.16 11.34 5.30
C PRO A 38 -4.86 10.23 6.31
N PHE A 39 -3.88 9.38 6.00
CA PHE A 39 -3.31 8.44 6.97
C PHE A 39 -2.35 9.16 7.92
N VAL A 40 -2.88 9.71 9.02
CA VAL A 40 -2.07 10.34 10.08
C VAL A 40 -1.97 9.41 11.28
N THR A 41 -0.76 9.19 11.77
CA THR A 41 -0.49 8.38 12.97
C THR A 41 0.34 9.22 13.95
N ASP A 42 -0.14 9.38 15.18
CA ASP A 42 0.62 9.98 16.28
C ASP A 42 1.44 8.92 17.00
N ASP A 43 2.77 9.02 16.90
CA ASP A 43 3.72 8.08 17.50
C ASP A 43 4.32 8.62 18.81
N THR A 44 3.78 9.69 19.39
CA THR A 44 4.35 10.36 20.57
C THR A 44 4.49 9.43 21.77
N ALA A 45 3.47 8.62 22.07
CA ALA A 45 3.53 7.65 23.17
C ALA A 45 4.56 6.54 22.93
N PHE A 46 4.73 6.10 21.68
CA PHE A 46 5.74 5.11 21.29
C PHE A 46 7.14 5.68 21.50
N ARG A 47 7.42 6.88 21.00
CA ARG A 47 8.73 7.53 21.18
C ARG A 47 9.06 7.86 22.64
N ALA A 48 8.04 8.13 23.46
CA ALA A 48 8.24 8.34 24.89
C ALA A 48 8.62 7.04 25.62
N SER A 49 8.08 5.90 25.18
CA SER A 49 8.32 4.59 25.80
C SER A 49 9.57 3.89 25.26
N PHE A 50 9.84 4.07 23.97
CA PHE A 50 10.91 3.43 23.24
C PHE A 50 11.80 4.52 22.66
N ALA A 51 13.09 4.52 23.02
CA ALA A 51 14.09 5.50 22.54
C ALA A 51 14.49 5.26 21.06
N THR A 52 13.50 5.02 20.20
CA THR A 52 13.66 4.74 18.78
C THR A 52 12.57 5.45 17.98
N ARG A 53 12.73 5.46 16.65
CA ARG A 53 11.74 6.01 15.71
C ARG A 53 11.35 4.95 14.68
N ALA A 54 10.17 5.10 14.11
CA ALA A 54 9.79 4.31 12.95
C ALA A 54 10.75 4.59 11.79
N THR A 55 11.09 3.53 11.06
CA THR A 55 11.80 3.65 9.78
C THR A 55 10.94 4.48 8.82
N SER A 56 11.56 5.41 8.10
CA SER A 56 10.84 6.21 7.10
C SER A 56 10.29 5.30 5.99
N LEU A 57 9.18 5.71 5.37
CA LEU A 57 8.60 4.95 4.26
C LEU A 57 9.58 4.85 3.07
N ASP A 58 10.34 5.90 2.78
CA ASP A 58 11.32 5.91 1.70
C ASP A 58 12.45 4.90 1.94
N ASP A 59 13.02 4.91 3.15
CA ASP A 59 14.10 3.97 3.51
C ASP A 59 13.59 2.53 3.52
N GLY A 60 12.43 2.29 4.13
CA GLY A 60 11.83 0.96 4.23
C GLY A 60 11.45 0.39 2.87
N ALA A 61 10.79 1.20 2.02
CA ALA A 61 10.43 0.80 0.67
C ALA A 61 11.67 0.53 -0.20
N GLY A 62 12.69 1.39 -0.10
CA GLY A 62 13.97 1.22 -0.79
C GLY A 62 14.66 -0.09 -0.41
N ALA A 63 14.79 -0.36 0.89
CA ALA A 63 15.38 -1.59 1.42
C ALA A 63 14.61 -2.84 0.97
N MET A 64 13.27 -2.80 1.03
CA MET A 64 12.43 -3.91 0.60
C MET A 64 12.59 -4.20 -0.90
N VAL A 65 12.63 -3.17 -1.74
CA VAL A 65 12.86 -3.32 -3.18
C VAL A 65 14.25 -3.89 -3.46
N ALA A 66 15.28 -3.46 -2.72
CA ALA A 66 16.63 -4.00 -2.87
C ALA A 66 16.66 -5.50 -2.52
N TRP A 67 16.11 -5.87 -1.36
CA TRP A 67 15.99 -7.26 -0.94
C TRP A 67 15.23 -8.12 -1.97
N ALA A 68 14.09 -7.62 -2.46
CA ALA A 68 13.28 -8.34 -3.45
C ALA A 68 14.03 -8.55 -4.77
N ARG A 69 14.92 -7.63 -5.18
CA ARG A 69 15.77 -7.82 -6.36
C ARG A 69 16.74 -8.97 -6.16
N GLU A 70 17.39 -9.04 -5.01
CA GLU A 70 18.35 -10.10 -4.71
C GLU A 70 17.67 -11.47 -4.68
N HIS A 71 16.45 -11.54 -4.14
CA HIS A 71 15.76 -12.82 -3.90
C HIS A 71 14.90 -13.30 -5.07
N TYR A 72 14.36 -12.40 -5.89
CA TYR A 72 13.44 -12.72 -6.99
C TYR A 72 13.97 -12.38 -8.39
N ALA A 73 15.23 -11.93 -8.53
CA ALA A 73 15.82 -11.60 -9.84
C ALA A 73 15.70 -12.74 -10.87
N ALA A 74 15.79 -14.00 -10.44
CA ALA A 74 15.71 -15.16 -11.34
C ALA A 74 14.27 -15.52 -11.77
N SER A 75 13.25 -15.23 -10.95
CA SER A 75 11.85 -15.55 -11.27
C SER A 75 11.14 -14.51 -12.15
N LEU A 76 11.81 -13.39 -12.45
CA LEU A 76 11.28 -12.25 -13.22
C LEU A 76 11.84 -12.17 -14.66
N GLN A 77 12.73 -13.08 -15.04
CA GLN A 77 13.36 -13.15 -16.38
C GLN A 77 12.74 -14.23 -17.30
N ALA A 78 11.75 -14.99 -16.80
CA ALA A 78 10.93 -15.92 -17.57
C ALA A 78 9.60 -15.27 -17.95
#